data_AF-A0A1L5BVP7-F1
#
_entry.id   AF-A0A1L5BVP7-F1
#
_cell.length_a   1.000
_cell.length_b   1.000
_cell.length_c   1.000
_cell.angle_alpha   90.00
_cell.angle_beta   90.00
_cell.angle_gamma   90.00
#
_symmetry.space_group_name_H-M   'P 1'
#
loop_
_entity.id
_entity.type
_entity.pdbx_description
1 polymer ?
#
loop_
_entity_poly.entity_id
_entity_poly.type
_entity_poly.pdbx_seq_one_letter_code
_entity_poly.pdbx_strand_id
1 'polypeptide(L)' 'GEGEVIPDTVYDMRYLLDIVSTDGYYWYMSGKICERVSDYRTAAFFEIGRLLTL' A
#
# COMPACT_ATOMS: atom_id res chain seq x y z
N GLY A 1 -26.93 16.28 8.11
CA GLY A 1 -27.30 14.92 7.67
C GLY A 1 -26.58 14.69 6.37
N GLU A 2 -26.17 13.44 6.10
CA GLU A 2 -25.28 13.00 4.99
C GLU A 2 -23.79 12.95 5.36
N GLY A 3 -23.38 11.89 6.07
CA GLY A 3 -22.12 11.14 5.84
C GLY A 3 -20.77 11.84 5.60
N GLU A 4 -20.60 13.12 5.90
CA GLU A 4 -19.36 13.83 5.63
C GLU A 4 -18.36 13.56 6.76
N VAL A 5 -17.43 12.63 6.51
CA VAL A 5 -16.24 12.45 7.34
C VAL A 5 -15.31 13.60 7.00
N ILE A 6 -15.30 14.64 7.82
CA ILE A 6 -14.24 15.65 7.78
C ILE A 6 -13.05 15.00 8.50
N PRO A 7 -11.96 14.65 7.79
CA PRO A 7 -10.80 14.11 8.47
C PRO A 7 -10.21 15.25 9.31
N ASP A 8 -10.23 15.09 10.63
CA ASP A 8 -9.56 16.05 11.54
C ASP A 8 -8.07 16.19 11.20
N THR A 9 -7.47 15.18 10.57
CA THR A 9 -6.09 15.19 10.12
C THR A 9 -5.91 14.28 8.91
N VAL A 10 -5.22 14.77 7.88
CA VAL A 10 -4.78 13.98 6.72
C VAL A 10 -3.29 13.66 6.90
N TYR A 11 -2.94 12.38 6.93
CA TYR A 11 -1.55 11.94 6.96
C TYR A 11 -1.07 11.60 5.56
N ASP A 12 0.05 12.20 5.17
CA ASP A 12 0.73 11.84 3.93
C ASP A 12 1.47 10.51 4.12
N MET A 13 0.87 9.45 3.58
CA MET A 13 1.41 8.09 3.64
C MET A 13 2.18 7.70 2.38
N ARG A 14 2.51 8.65 1.49
CA ARG A 14 3.23 8.36 0.23
C ARG A 14 4.57 7.66 0.47
N TYR A 15 5.22 7.93 1.59
CA TYR A 15 6.48 7.25 1.98
C TYR A 15 6.34 5.71 2.05
N LEU A 16 5.13 5.18 2.25
CA LEU A 16 4.90 3.73 2.22
C LEU A 16 5.14 3.14 0.84
N LEU A 17 4.94 3.90 -0.24
CA LEU A 17 5.20 3.45 -1.61
C LEU A 17 6.70 3.27 -1.89
N ASP A 18 7.55 3.96 -1.13
CA ASP A 18 9.01 3.84 -1.27
C ASP A 18 9.58 2.64 -0.51
N ILE A 19 8.94 2.24 0.59
CA ILE A 19 9.46 1.21 1.49
C ILE A 19 8.69 -0.11 1.44
N VAL A 20 7.44 -0.12 0.98
CA VAL A 20 6.63 -1.33 0.87
C VAL A 20 6.54 -1.74 -0.60
N SER A 21 6.73 -3.03 -0.88
CA SER A 21 6.49 -3.61 -2.20
C SER A 21 5.96 -5.04 -2.09
N THR A 22 5.50 -5.61 -3.19
CA THR A 22 5.10 -7.03 -3.23
C THR A 22 5.43 -7.66 -4.58
N ASP A 23 5.81 -8.93 -4.55
CA ASP A 23 5.97 -9.77 -5.75
C ASP A 23 4.69 -10.59 -6.06
N GLY A 24 3.62 -10.37 -5.31
CA GLY A 24 2.37 -11.13 -5.38
C GLY A 24 2.34 -12.39 -4.51
N TYR A 25 3.48 -12.83 -3.95
CA TYR A 25 3.56 -13.96 -3.00
C TYR A 25 3.84 -13.49 -1.57
N TYR A 26 4.71 -12.49 -1.43
CA TYR A 26 5.09 -11.90 -0.15
C TYR A 26 5.00 -10.37 -0.20
N TRP A 27 4.75 -9.79 0.96
CA TRP A 27 4.95 -8.38 1.22
C TRP A 27 6.38 -8.14 1.69
N TYR A 28 6.98 -7.07 1.19
CA TYR A 28 8.32 -6.64 1.56
C TYR A 28 8.26 -5.27 2.20
N MET A 29 9.03 -5.07 3.26
CA MET A 29 9.25 -3.76 3.88
C MET A 29 10.76 -3.50 3.94
N SER A 30 11.21 -2.43 3.28
CA SER A 30 12.61 -2.10 3.08
C SER A 30 13.43 -3.28 2.53
N GLY A 31 12.86 -3.99 1.55
CA GLY A 31 13.46 -5.15 0.88
C GLY A 31 13.44 -6.46 1.69
N LYS A 32 12.87 -6.48 2.91
CA LYS A 32 12.78 -7.68 3.74
C LYS A 32 11.36 -8.24 3.73
N ILE A 33 11.24 -9.56 3.69
CA ILE A 33 9.94 -10.24 3.77
C ILE A 33 9.27 -9.91 5.11
N CYS A 34 8.03 -9.44 5.05
CA CYS A 34 7.20 -9.12 6.21
C CYS A 34 6.16 -10.22 6.45
N GLU A 35 5.37 -10.55 5.42
CA GLU A 35 4.31 -11.56 5.52
C GLU A 35 3.97 -12.16 4.15
N ARG A 36 3.21 -13.27 4.14
CA ARG A 36 2.69 -13.88 2.91
C ARG A 36 1.44 -13.16 2.46
N VAL A 37 1.31 -12.90 1.15
CA VAL A 37 0.11 -12.31 0.56
C VAL A 37 -1.08 -13.24 0.76
N SER A 38 -2.13 -12.71 1.38
CA SER A 38 -3.42 -13.40 1.57
C SER A 38 -4.47 -12.96 0.55
N ASP A 39 -4.37 -11.73 0.04
CA ASP A 39 -5.21 -11.18 -1.05
C ASP A 39 -4.37 -10.72 -2.23
N TYR A 40 -4.38 -11.53 -3.28
CA TYR A 40 -3.63 -11.30 -4.52
C TYR A 40 -4.11 -10.07 -5.31
N ARG A 41 -5.40 -9.72 -5.22
CA ARG A 41 -5.92 -8.56 -5.96
C ARG A 41 -5.42 -7.28 -5.31
N THR A 42 -5.50 -7.20 -3.98
CA THR A 42 -4.97 -6.07 -3.22
C THR A 42 -3.48 -5.91 -3.46
N ALA A 43 -2.71 -7.00 -3.43
CA ALA A 43 -1.28 -6.99 -3.75
C ALA A 43 -1.01 -6.44 -5.17
N ALA A 44 -1.74 -6.91 -6.18
CA ALA A 44 -1.59 -6.44 -7.55
C ALA A 44 -1.92 -4.95 -7.70
N PHE A 45 -3.04 -4.49 -7.14
CA PHE A 45 -3.43 -3.07 -7.20
C PHE A 45 -2.43 -2.17 -6.50
N PHE A 46 -1.94 -2.59 -5.33
CA PHE A 46 -0.91 -1.85 -4.60
C PHE A 46 0.36 -1.70 -5.43
N GLU A 47 0.89 -2.82 -5.96
CA GLU A 47 2.14 -2.81 -6.71
C GLU A 47 2.02 -2.01 -8.01
N ILE A 48 0.88 -2.08 -8.71
CA ILE A 48 0.61 -1.22 -9.88
C ILE A 48 0.64 0.26 -9.46
N GLY A 49 -0.05 0.65 -8.39
CA GLY A 49 -0.04 2.03 -7.89
C GLY A 49 1.36 2.52 -7.53
N ARG A 50 2.16 1.65 -6.90
CA ARG A 50 3.57 1.91 -6.57
C ARG A 50 4.43 2.11 -7.82
N LEU A 51 4.22 1.31 -8.87
CA LEU A 51 4.99 1.44 -10.12
C LEU A 51 4.60 2.65 -10.96
N LEU A 52 3.35 3.10 -10.90
CA LEU A 52 2.88 4.29 -11.60
C LEU A 52 3.32 5.61 -10.95
N THR A 53 3.82 5.54 -9.71
CA THR A 53 4.34 6.70 -8.96
C THR A 53 5.86 6.86 -9.07
N LEU A 54 6.55 5.91 -9.73
CA LEU A 54 7.94 6.03 -10.18
C LEU A 54 8.04 6.84 -11.48
#